data_AF-A4G7L0-F1
#
_entry.id   AF-A4G7L0-F1
#
_cell.length_a   1.000
_cell.length_b   1.000
_cell.length_c   1.000
_cell.angle_alpha   90.00
_cell.angle_beta   90.00
_cell.angle_gamma   90.00
#
_symmetry.space_group_name_H-M   'P 1'
#
loop_
_entity.id
_entity.type
_entity.pdbx_description
1 polymer ?
#
loop_
_entity_poly.entity_id
_entity_poly.type
_entity_poly.pdbx_seq_one_letter_code
_entity_poly.pdbx_strand_id
1 'polypeptide(L)' 'MGERRICSVANLTRRDGQDFFTLVSKIPLRMHVVPYPLEEANQALSDLRSGRLRGTAVLQISEAQ' A
#
# COMPACT_ATOMS: atom_id res chain seq x y z
N MET A 1 27.17 12.40 1.23
CA MET A 1 26.11 11.80 0.41
C MET A 1 26.30 10.29 0.47
N GLY A 2 25.36 9.55 1.06
CA GLY A 2 25.62 8.17 1.46
C GLY A 2 24.38 7.31 1.32
N GLU A 3 24.01 7.00 0.08
CA GLU A 3 23.15 5.84 -0.16
C GLU A 3 24.02 4.58 0.01
N ARG A 4 23.74 3.77 1.04
CA ARG A 4 24.67 2.71 1.49
C ARG A 4 24.45 1.34 0.84
N ARG A 5 23.39 1.14 0.03
CA ARG A 5 23.17 0.04 -0.93
C ARG A 5 21.72 0.02 -1.38
N ILE A 6 21.49 -0.22 -2.67
CA ILE A 6 20.19 -0.61 -3.21
C ILE A 6 20.15 -2.14 -3.19
N CYS A 7 19.33 -2.72 -2.31
CA CYS A 7 19.10 -4.16 -2.24
C CYS A 7 17.70 -4.49 -2.75
N SER A 8 17.58 -5.49 -3.62
CA SER A 8 16.28 -6.00 -4.06
C SER A 8 15.58 -6.72 -2.91
N VAL A 9 14.35 -6.30 -2.59
CA VAL A 9 13.48 -6.91 -1.57
C VAL A 9 12.44 -7.86 -2.19
N ALA A 10 12.65 -8.30 -3.44
CA ALA A 10 11.63 -8.94 -4.27
C ALA A 10 11.21 -10.38 -3.85
N ASN A 11 11.77 -10.95 -2.79
CA ASN A 11 11.52 -12.34 -2.38
C ASN A 11 10.88 -12.44 -0.98
N LEU A 12 9.80 -11.71 -0.73
CA LEU A 12 9.04 -11.87 0.51
C LEU A 12 8.24 -13.18 0.45
N THR A 13 8.49 -14.07 1.40
CA THR A 13 7.72 -15.30 1.57
C THR A 13 6.40 -15.01 2.26
N ARG A 14 5.46 -15.96 2.19
CA ARG A 14 4.21 -15.91 2.97
C ARG A 14 4.49 -15.82 4.48
N ARG A 15 5.59 -16.41 4.95
CA ARG A 15 5.99 -16.38 6.36
C ARG A 15 6.44 -14.98 6.78
N ASP A 16 7.25 -14.31 5.96
CA ASP A 16 7.72 -12.94 6.23
C ASP A 16 6.53 -11.98 6.42
N GLY A 17 5.47 -12.15 5.62
CA GLY A 17 4.23 -11.38 5.80
C GLY A 17 3.55 -11.63 7.15
N GLN A 18 3.43 -12.89 7.58
CA GLN A 18 2.82 -13.24 8.87
C GLN A 18 3.63 -12.68 10.06
N ASP A 19 4.95 -12.78 9.99
CA ASP A 19 5.84 -12.26 11.03
C ASP A 19 5.77 -10.72 11.08
N PHE A 20 5.68 -10.05 9.91
CA PHE A 20 5.46 -8.62 9.82
C PHE A 20 4.13 -8.19 10.45
N PHE A 21 3.01 -8.84 10.13
CA PHE A 21 1.71 -8.48 10.73
C PHE A 21 1.67 -8.72 12.24
N THR A 22 2.36 -9.76 12.73
CA THR A 22 2.50 -10.02 14.18
C THR A 22 3.23 -8.86 14.86
N LEU A 23 4.29 -8.31 14.24
CA LEU A 23 5.00 -7.15 14.73
C LEU A 23 4.12 -5.89 14.70
N VAL A 24 3.45 -5.64 13.57
CA VAL A 24 2.64 -4.44 13.35
C VAL A 24 1.49 -4.31 14.35
N SER A 25 0.90 -5.42 14.81
CA SER A 25 -0.15 -5.38 15.85
C SER A 25 0.27 -4.71 17.17
N LYS A 26 1.58 -4.58 17.42
CA LYS A 26 2.16 -4.01 18.65
C LYS A 26 2.55 -2.53 18.50
N ILE A 27 2.43 -1.96 17.29
CA ILE A 27 2.93 -0.62 16.96
C ILE A 27 1.79 0.21 16.36
N PRO A 28 1.56 1.45 16.81
CA PRO A 28 0.53 2.31 16.22
C PRO A 28 0.98 2.83 14.84
N LEU A 29 0.76 2.05 13.79
CA LEU A 29 1.02 2.49 12.41
C LEU A 29 0.01 3.55 11.98
N ARG A 30 0.52 4.62 11.35
CA ARG A 30 -0.31 5.61 10.64
C ARG A 30 -0.09 5.43 9.14
N MET A 31 -1.09 4.92 8.45
CA MET A 31 -1.06 4.73 7.01
C MET A 31 -1.83 5.86 6.32
N HIS A 32 -1.27 6.41 5.25
CA HIS A 32 -1.99 7.33 4.37
C HIS A 32 -2.53 6.55 3.18
N VAL A 33 -3.84 6.35 3.17
CA VAL A 33 -4.54 5.63 2.12
C VAL A 33 -5.59 6.53 1.47
N VAL A 34 -5.78 6.35 0.17
CA VAL A 34 -6.85 6.98 -0.60
C VAL A 34 -7.79 5.86 -1.07
N PRO A 35 -8.97 5.70 -0.44
CA PRO A 35 -9.92 4.68 -0.85
C PRO A 35 -10.62 5.09 -2.14
N TYR A 36 -10.85 4.11 -3.02
CA TYR A 36 -11.66 4.23 -4.21
C TYR A 36 -12.68 3.09 -4.23
N PRO A 37 -13.94 3.35 -4.61
CA PRO A 37 -14.88 2.27 -4.91
C PRO A 37 -14.35 1.47 -6.11
N LEU A 38 -14.69 0.18 -6.17
CA LEU A 38 -14.16 -0.71 -7.20
C LEU A 38 -14.53 -0.23 -8.62
N GLU A 39 -15.71 0.37 -8.78
CA GLU A 39 -16.23 0.93 -10.01
C GLU A 39 -15.34 2.08 -10.55
N GLU A 40 -14.65 2.77 -9.65
CA GLU A 40 -13.75 3.88 -9.98
C GLU A 40 -12.28 3.45 -10.11
N ALA A 41 -11.99 2.15 -10.28
CA ALA A 41 -10.61 1.66 -10.43
C ALA A 41 -9.81 2.38 -11.53
N ASN A 42 -10.46 2.74 -12.64
CA ASN A 42 -9.82 3.50 -13.72
C ASN A 42 -9.39 4.91 -13.29
N GLN A 43 -10.18 5.55 -12.41
CA GLN A 43 -9.85 6.86 -11.84
C GLN A 43 -8.65 6.74 -10.89
N ALA A 44 -8.65 5.73 -10.01
CA ALA A 44 -7.51 5.45 -9.12
C ALA A 44 -6.19 5.27 -9.89
N LEU A 45 -6.23 4.54 -11.02
CA LEU A 45 -5.07 4.36 -11.90
C LEU A 45 -4.64 5.67 -12.59
N SER A 46 -5.59 6.52 -12.98
CA SER A 46 -5.32 7.83 -13.57
C SER A 46 -4.63 8.77 -12.57
N ASP A 47 -5.14 8.81 -11.34
CA ASP A 47 -4.56 9.60 -10.24
C ASP A 47 -3.15 9.12 -9.87
N LEU A 48 -2.94 7.80 -9.89
CA LEU A 48 -1.60 7.21 -9.71
C LEU A 48 -0.63 7.65 -10.81
N ARG A 49 -1.00 7.50 -12.09
CA ARG A 49 -0.14 7.86 -13.22
C ARG A 49 0.20 9.35 -13.27
N SER A 50 -0.73 10.19 -12.85
CA SER A 50 -0.58 11.65 -12.83
C SER A 50 0.11 12.18 -11.56
N GLY A 51 0.45 11.31 -10.61
CA GLY A 51 1.11 11.70 -9.36
C GLY A 51 0.19 12.50 -8.41
N ARG A 52 -1.13 12.39 -8.55
CA ARG A 52 -2.11 13.07 -7.68
C ARG A 52 -2.31 12.39 -6.33
N LEU A 53 -1.73 11.19 -6.14
CA LEU A 53 -1.85 10.42 -4.90
C LEU A 53 -0.74 10.75 -3.91
N ARG A 54 -1.13 10.99 -2.66
CA ARG A 54 -0.24 10.96 -1.50
C ARG A 54 -0.56 9.72 -0.67
N GLY A 55 0.36 8.76 -0.66
CA GLY A 55 0.17 7.47 0.00
C GLY A 55 -0.27 6.38 -0.98
N THR A 56 -1.11 5.45 -0.53
CA THR A 56 -1.50 4.26 -1.29
C THR A 56 -2.96 4.31 -1.72
N ALA A 57 -3.26 4.12 -3.01
CA ALA A 57 -4.63 3.90 -3.47
C ALA A 57 -5.12 2.51 -3.05
N VAL A 58 -6.34 2.41 -2.55
CA VAL A 58 -6.97 1.16 -2.09
C VAL A 58 -8.33 1.01 -2.74
N LEU A 59 -8.58 -0.11 -3.41
CA LEU A 59 -9.90 -0.45 -3.94
C LEU A 59 -10.73 -1.14 -2.86
N GLN A 60 -11.92 -0.62 -2.59
CA GLN A 60 -12.87 -1.24 -1.67
C GLN A 60 -13.71 -2.26 -2.44
N ILE A 61 -13.62 -3.54 -2.05
CA ILE A 61 -14.23 -4.70 -2.75
C ILE A 61 -15.60 -5.06 -2.13
N SER A 62 -16.14 -4.20 -1.27
CA SER A 62 -17.49 -4.32 -0.70
C SER A 62 -18.30 -3.12 -1.17
N GLU A 63 -19.55 -3.33 -1.59
CA GLU A 63 -20.46 -2.25 -1.97
C GLU A 63 -20.48 -1.18 -0.87
N ALA A 64 -20.27 0.08 -1.26
CA ALA A 64 -20.73 1.18 -0.44
C ALA A 64 -22.26 1.01 -0.32
N GLN A 65 -22.75 0.85 0.92
CA GLN A 65 -24.19 0.89 1.19
C GLN A 65 -24.80 2.19 0.66
#